data_AF-A0A7K1ESP8-F1
#
_entry.id   AF-A0A7K1ESP8-F1
#
_cell.length_a   1.000
_cell.length_b   1.000
_cell.length_c   1.000
_cell.angle_alpha   90.00
_cell.angle_beta   90.00
_cell.angle_gamma   90.00
#
_symmetry.space_group_name_H-M   'P 1'
#
loop_
_entity.id
_entity.type
_entity.pdbx_description
1 polymer ?
#
loop_
_entity_poly.entity_id
_entity_poly.type
_entity_poly.pdbx_seq_one_letter_code
_entity_poly.pdbx_strand_id
1 'polypeptide(L)'
;MADTSQLSFPRHSAKTLRFTLGAPRTFTLSPDGQRLIFVRSASGTDRIGRLYQYDLRSDVEELLVDPLNLLVDGAEQLSPEERARRERTREAAGGITSYSSDKKCEFITFVLSGKLYTLEISSKRIREEASAGIVIDPQLAPDGKSIAYITPEAELHLSREGKVKVLCTPENPDIFYGTAEFVASEE
;
A
#
# COMPACT_ATOMS: atom_id res chain seq x y z
N MET A 1 22.80 27.68 28.53
CA MET A 1 22.83 26.25 28.19
C MET A 1 22.25 26.12 26.79
N ALA A 2 23.09 25.89 25.78
CA ALA A 2 22.61 25.67 24.43
C ALA A 2 21.94 24.30 24.36
N ASP A 3 20.73 24.26 23.82
CA ASP A 3 19.93 23.05 23.65
C ASP A 3 20.63 22.10 22.67
N THR A 4 21.22 21.02 23.20
CA THR A 4 21.94 20.00 22.43
C THR A 4 20.99 19.05 21.67
N SER A 5 19.68 19.31 21.63
CA SER A 5 18.68 18.41 21.04
C SER A 5 18.31 18.67 19.57
N GLN A 6 18.85 19.72 18.94
CA GLN A 6 18.56 19.98 17.52
C GLN A 6 19.45 19.13 16.59
N LEU A 7 18.82 18.22 15.85
CA LEU A 7 19.46 17.48 14.77
C LEU A 7 20.02 18.46 13.73
N SER A 8 21.24 18.22 13.25
CA SER A 8 21.77 18.95 12.10
C SER A 8 20.87 18.78 10.88
N PHE A 9 20.89 19.76 9.97
CA PHE A 9 20.07 19.71 8.75
C PHE A 9 20.20 18.38 7.96
N PRO A 10 21.41 17.84 7.68
CA PRO A 10 21.54 16.57 6.97
C PRO A 10 20.89 15.39 7.72
N ARG A 11 21.02 15.34 9.05
CA ARG A 11 20.40 14.30 9.87
C ARG A 11 18.88 14.44 9.91
N HIS A 12 18.38 15.67 10.00
CA HIS A 12 16.95 15.92 9.98
C HIS A 12 16.34 15.56 8.62
N SER A 13 16.98 15.99 7.52
CA SER A 13 16.59 15.64 6.16
C SER A 13 16.60 14.12 5.91
N ALA A 14 17.63 13.40 6.39
CA ALA A 14 17.67 11.94 6.29
C ALA A 14 16.55 11.25 7.09
N LYS A 15 16.25 11.76 8.30
CA LYS A 15 15.21 11.20 9.18
C LYS A 15 13.80 11.36 8.60
N THR A 16 13.53 12.47 7.91
CA THR A 16 12.21 12.81 7.34
C THR A 16 12.07 12.45 5.86
N LEU A 17 13.07 11.77 5.29
CA LEU A 17 13.19 11.54 3.85
C LEU A 17 13.01 12.83 3.04
N ARG A 18 13.85 13.84 3.29
CA ARG A 18 13.76 15.17 2.67
C ARG A 18 12.41 15.85 2.93
N PHE A 19 11.87 15.69 4.13
CA PHE A 19 10.58 16.26 4.59
C PHE A 19 9.37 15.81 3.77
N THR A 20 9.44 14.60 3.20
CA THR A 20 8.34 14.02 2.42
C THR A 20 7.45 13.08 3.23
N LEU A 21 7.96 12.55 4.35
CA LEU A 21 7.14 11.76 5.28
C LEU A 21 5.99 12.62 5.84
N GLY A 22 4.83 12.00 6.05
CA GLY A 22 3.60 12.66 6.47
C GLY A 22 2.83 13.34 5.35
N ALA A 23 3.47 13.68 4.21
CA ALA A 23 2.79 14.30 3.09
C ALA A 23 1.82 13.29 2.41
N PRO A 24 0.54 13.66 2.18
CA PRO A 24 -0.39 12.90 1.37
C PRO A 24 0.08 12.73 -0.07
N ARG A 25 -0.11 11.53 -0.62
CA ARG A 25 0.18 11.16 -2.02
C ARG A 25 -0.86 10.16 -2.54
N THR A 26 -0.82 9.88 -3.84
CA THR A 26 -1.69 8.88 -4.49
C THR A 26 -3.17 9.17 -4.24
N PHE A 27 -3.65 10.27 -4.80
CA PHE A 27 -4.99 10.77 -4.54
C PHE A 27 -6.03 10.14 -5.48
N THR A 28 -7.16 9.73 -4.91
CA THR A 28 -8.36 9.36 -5.66
C THR A 28 -9.55 10.09 -5.07
N LEU A 29 -10.25 10.88 -5.88
CA LEU A 29 -11.51 11.52 -5.52
C LEU A 29 -12.67 10.60 -5.90
N SER A 30 -13.61 10.38 -4.97
CA SER A 30 -14.81 9.61 -5.26
C SER A 30 -15.66 10.31 -6.34
N PRO A 31 -16.38 9.56 -7.20
CA PRO A 31 -17.17 10.17 -8.28
C PRO A 31 -18.27 11.12 -7.81
N ASP A 32 -18.74 10.95 -6.58
CA ASP A 32 -19.73 11.82 -5.95
C ASP A 32 -19.13 13.07 -5.31
N GLY A 33 -17.80 13.23 -5.35
CA GLY A 33 -17.07 14.38 -4.83
C GLY A 33 -17.06 14.48 -3.31
N GLN A 34 -17.39 13.41 -2.58
CA GLN A 34 -17.55 13.45 -1.11
C GLN A 34 -16.32 12.95 -0.36
N ARG A 35 -15.47 12.16 -1.00
CA ARG A 35 -14.36 11.48 -0.34
C ARG A 35 -13.09 11.60 -1.15
N LEU A 36 -12.01 11.98 -0.48
CA LEU A 36 -10.65 11.91 -1.01
C LEU A 36 -9.91 10.75 -0.33
N ILE A 37 -9.39 9.81 -1.11
CA ILE A 37 -8.57 8.69 -0.61
C ILE A 37 -7.10 9.00 -0.93
N PHE A 38 -6.20 8.69 -0.02
CA PHE A 38 -4.76 8.92 -0.20
C PHE A 38 -3.91 8.06 0.72
N VAL A 39 -2.62 8.01 0.41
CA VAL A 39 -1.60 7.38 1.23
C VAL A 39 -0.78 8.45 1.93
N ARG A 40 -0.53 8.30 3.23
CA ARG A 40 0.50 9.06 3.95
C ARG A 40 1.02 8.27 5.14
N SER A 41 2.15 8.69 5.70
CA SER A 41 2.55 8.18 7.01
C SER A 41 1.91 9.00 8.13
N ALA A 42 1.90 8.45 9.36
CA ALA A 42 1.24 9.09 10.48
C ALA A 42 1.94 10.38 10.95
N SER A 43 3.24 10.54 10.64
CA SER A 43 4.02 11.74 10.99
C SER A 43 5.20 11.95 10.04
N GLY A 44 5.84 13.12 10.14
CA GLY A 44 7.04 13.49 9.37
C GLY A 44 8.29 12.64 9.64
N THR A 45 8.23 11.69 10.56
CA THR A 45 9.33 10.75 10.84
C THR A 45 8.89 9.29 10.77
N ASP A 46 7.60 9.03 10.57
CA ASP A 46 7.09 7.68 10.38
C ASP A 46 7.25 7.28 8.91
N ARG A 47 7.86 6.12 8.67
CA ARG A 47 8.14 5.59 7.33
C ARG A 47 7.00 4.73 6.78
N ILE A 48 6.03 4.36 7.62
CA ILE A 48 4.96 3.44 7.24
C ILE A 48 3.85 4.21 6.53
N GLY A 49 3.70 3.96 5.23
CA GLY A 49 2.55 4.43 4.48
C GLY A 49 1.27 3.74 4.94
N ARG A 50 0.23 4.52 5.22
CA ARG A 50 -1.11 4.09 5.63
C ARG A 50 -2.13 4.64 4.65
N LEU A 51 -3.25 3.96 4.53
CA LEU A 51 -4.36 4.39 3.69
C LEU A 51 -5.35 5.20 4.52
N TYR A 52 -5.68 6.40 4.04
CA TYR A 52 -6.62 7.31 4.68
C TYR A 52 -7.74 7.67 3.71
N GLN A 53 -8.86 8.11 4.28
CA GLN A 53 -9.87 8.88 3.59
C GLN A 53 -10.06 10.23 4.27
N TYR A 54 -10.48 11.21 3.50
CA TYR A 54 -10.98 12.50 3.98
C TYR A 54 -12.40 12.68 3.48
N ASP A 55 -13.32 12.88 4.42
CA ASP A 55 -14.69 13.27 4.11
C ASP A 55 -14.75 14.77 3.88
N LEU A 56 -14.99 15.16 2.63
CA LEU A 56 -15.04 16.56 2.18
C LEU A 56 -16.29 17.29 2.67
N ARG A 57 -17.30 16.58 3.20
CA ARG A 57 -18.50 17.18 3.77
C ARG A 57 -18.34 17.46 5.26
N SER A 58 -17.78 16.51 6.00
CA SER A 58 -17.62 16.63 7.45
C SER A 58 -16.28 17.23 7.87
N ASP A 59 -15.33 17.39 6.93
CA ASP A 59 -13.98 17.90 7.21
C ASP A 59 -13.19 16.97 8.14
N VAL A 60 -13.44 15.65 8.02
CA VAL A 60 -12.86 14.62 8.89
C VAL A 60 -11.91 13.73 8.09
N GLU A 61 -10.69 13.63 8.59
CA GLU A 61 -9.72 12.63 8.15
C GLU A 61 -9.88 11.34 8.96
N GLU A 62 -9.88 10.20 8.27
CA GLU A 62 -10.04 8.89 8.87
C GLU A 62 -9.03 7.89 8.33
N LEU A 63 -8.43 7.11 9.23
CA LEU A 63 -7.56 6.00 8.89
C LEU A 63 -8.38 4.80 8.38
N LEU A 64 -8.13 4.39 7.15
CA LEU A 64 -8.76 3.20 6.55
C LEU A 64 -7.96 1.93 6.84
N VAL A 65 -6.64 1.97 6.64
CA VAL A 65 -5.77 0.81 6.84
C VAL A 65 -4.50 1.21 7.56
N ASP A 66 -4.27 0.61 8.73
CA ASP A 66 -2.95 0.52 9.32
C ASP A 66 -2.30 -0.81 8.93
N PRO A 67 -1.25 -0.82 8.09
CA PRO A 67 -0.53 -2.04 7.73
C PRO A 67 0.01 -2.80 8.94
N LEU A 68 0.32 -2.10 10.04
CA LEU A 68 0.83 -2.74 11.24
C LEU A 68 -0.18 -3.70 11.86
N ASN A 69 -1.48 -3.47 11.68
CA ASN A 69 -2.54 -4.35 12.18
C ASN A 69 -2.65 -5.63 11.35
N LEU A 70 -2.28 -5.58 10.07
CA LEU A 70 -2.30 -6.73 9.15
C LEU A 70 -1.08 -7.64 9.31
N LEU A 71 0.00 -7.11 9.88
CA LEU A 71 1.22 -7.87 10.19
C LEU A 71 1.17 -8.58 11.56
N VAL A 72 0.06 -8.46 12.30
CA VAL A 72 -0.14 -9.14 13.59
C VAL A 72 -0.83 -10.48 13.35
N ASP A 73 -0.06 -11.49 12.94
CA ASP A 73 -0.53 -12.88 13.10
C ASP A 73 -0.59 -13.21 14.60
N GLY A 74 -1.77 -13.53 15.12
CA GLY A 74 -1.99 -14.13 16.45
C GLY A 74 -1.65 -13.24 17.65
N ALA A 75 -2.67 -12.86 18.41
CA ALA A 75 -2.52 -12.28 19.74
C ALA A 75 -2.35 -13.40 20.78
N GLU A 76 -1.14 -13.89 20.97
CA GLU A 76 -0.73 -14.58 22.21
C GLU A 76 0.65 -14.08 22.64
N GLN A 77 0.91 -14.12 23.94
CA GLN A 77 2.05 -13.52 24.64
C GLN A 77 3.38 -13.76 23.91
N LEU A 78 3.84 -12.73 23.22
CA LEU A 78 5.07 -12.80 22.43
C LEU A 78 6.29 -12.83 23.36
N SER A 79 7.20 -13.76 23.10
CA SER A 79 8.51 -13.75 23.71
C SER A 79 9.26 -12.44 23.38
N PRO A 80 10.24 -12.01 24.20
CA PRO A 80 11.09 -10.85 23.88
C PRO A 80 11.77 -10.96 22.50
N GLU A 81 12.10 -12.18 22.07
CA GLU A 81 12.70 -12.46 20.78
C GLU A 81 11.69 -12.33 19.61
N GLU A 82 10.45 -12.78 19.79
CA GLU A 82 9.37 -12.51 18.83
C GLU A 82 9.09 -11.02 18.70
N ARG A 83 9.08 -10.30 19.82
CA ARG A 83 8.86 -8.85 19.82
C ARG A 83 9.96 -8.12 19.05
N ALA A 84 11.22 -8.46 19.28
CA ALA A 84 12.36 -7.90 18.56
C ALA A 84 12.37 -8.29 17.06
N ARG A 85 11.93 -9.51 16.71
CA ARG A 85 11.72 -9.91 15.32
C ARG A 85 10.61 -9.10 14.67
N ARG A 86 9.47 -8.93 15.34
CA ARG A 86 8.34 -8.12 14.85
C ARG A 86 8.73 -6.67 14.70
N GLU A 87 9.48 -6.11 15.64
CA GLU A 87 9.95 -4.72 15.58
C GLU A 87 10.85 -4.50 14.35
N ARG A 88 11.76 -5.44 14.06
CA ARG A 88 12.52 -5.45 12.80
C ARG A 88 11.65 -5.63 11.55
N THR A 89 10.62 -6.49 11.60
CA THR A 89 9.66 -6.64 10.50
C THR A 89 8.88 -5.35 10.26
N ARG A 90 8.53 -4.61 11.32
CA ARG A 90 7.86 -3.30 11.23
C ARG A 90 8.79 -2.23 10.66
N GLU A 91 10.07 -2.25 11.02
CA GLU A 91 11.09 -1.39 10.42
C GLU A 91 11.33 -1.70 8.93
N ALA A 92 11.19 -2.97 8.52
CA ALA A 92 11.34 -3.40 7.13
C ALA A 92 10.05 -3.26 6.29
N ALA A 93 8.88 -3.23 6.92
CA ALA A 93 7.60 -3.11 6.22
C ALA A 93 7.42 -1.68 5.69
N GLY A 94 7.69 -1.47 4.41
CA GLY A 94 7.52 -0.19 3.70
C GLY A 94 6.08 0.38 3.64
N GLY A 95 5.14 -0.22 4.37
CA GLY A 95 3.72 0.15 4.40
C GLY A 95 3.04 0.04 3.04
N ILE A 96 1.91 0.72 2.90
CA ILE A 96 1.21 0.88 1.62
C ILE A 96 1.87 2.03 0.85
N THR A 97 2.25 1.79 -0.40
CA THR A 97 2.88 2.80 -1.27
C THR A 97 1.91 3.33 -2.32
N SER A 98 1.10 2.46 -2.90
CA SER A 98 0.05 2.73 -3.87
C SER A 98 -1.18 1.85 -3.60
N TYR A 99 -2.29 2.16 -4.28
CA TYR A 99 -3.52 1.38 -4.27
C TYR A 99 -4.28 1.62 -5.59
N SER A 100 -5.26 0.76 -5.88
CA SER A 100 -6.26 0.97 -6.93
C SER A 100 -7.65 0.89 -6.33
N SER A 101 -8.60 1.65 -6.86
CA SER A 101 -10.02 1.58 -6.45
C SER A 101 -10.90 1.07 -7.59
N ASP A 102 -12.11 0.63 -7.24
CA ASP A 102 -13.16 0.43 -8.22
C ASP A 102 -13.72 1.79 -8.70
N LYS A 103 -14.64 1.77 -9.68
CA LYS A 103 -15.20 3.00 -10.25
C LYS A 103 -15.92 3.86 -9.22
N LYS A 104 -16.52 3.26 -8.18
CA LYS A 104 -17.30 3.98 -7.17
C LYS A 104 -16.49 4.36 -5.94
N CYS A 105 -15.24 3.90 -5.82
CA CYS A 105 -14.46 4.02 -4.59
C CYS A 105 -15.16 3.37 -3.38
N GLU A 106 -15.82 2.23 -3.62
CA GLU A 106 -16.39 1.36 -2.59
C GLU A 106 -15.36 0.32 -2.12
N PHE A 107 -14.49 -0.10 -3.04
CA PHE A 107 -13.43 -1.08 -2.81
C PHE A 107 -12.07 -0.50 -3.18
N ILE A 108 -11.06 -0.88 -2.39
CA ILE A 108 -9.67 -0.52 -2.62
C ILE A 108 -8.83 -1.80 -2.58
N THR A 109 -7.93 -1.97 -3.53
CA THR A 109 -6.91 -3.01 -3.50
C THR A 109 -5.53 -2.41 -3.30
N PHE A 110 -4.67 -3.11 -2.56
CA PHE A 110 -3.31 -2.68 -2.27
C PHE A 110 -2.40 -3.89 -1.99
N VAL A 111 -1.09 -3.67 -2.05
CA VAL A 111 -0.09 -4.67 -1.69
C VAL A 111 0.50 -4.34 -0.32
N LEU A 112 0.69 -5.36 0.50
CA LEU A 112 1.50 -5.28 1.71
C LEU A 112 2.38 -6.52 1.81
N SER A 113 3.69 -6.32 1.94
CA SER A 113 4.66 -7.42 2.03
C SER A 113 4.54 -8.44 0.88
N GLY A 114 4.26 -7.95 -0.33
CA GLY A 114 4.10 -8.77 -1.54
C GLY A 114 2.76 -9.50 -1.67
N LYS A 115 1.87 -9.39 -0.68
CA LYS A 115 0.54 -10.00 -0.69
C LYS A 115 -0.54 -9.02 -1.14
N LEU A 116 -1.56 -9.54 -1.81
CA LEU A 116 -2.71 -8.77 -2.30
C LEU A 116 -3.81 -8.67 -1.24
N TYR A 117 -4.30 -7.46 -1.01
CA TYR A 117 -5.42 -7.20 -0.10
C TYR A 117 -6.51 -6.38 -0.79
N THR A 118 -7.76 -6.59 -0.36
CA THR A 118 -8.90 -5.74 -0.69
C THR A 118 -9.52 -5.20 0.59
N LEU A 119 -9.83 -3.90 0.61
CA LEU A 119 -10.65 -3.21 1.61
C LEU A 119 -12.02 -2.90 0.98
N GLU A 120 -13.10 -3.25 1.69
CA GLU A 120 -14.42 -2.66 1.50
C GLU A 120 -14.58 -1.48 2.45
N ILE A 121 -14.74 -0.26 1.93
CA ILE A 121 -14.64 0.95 2.75
C ILE A 121 -15.80 1.07 3.75
N SER A 122 -17.03 0.78 3.31
CA SER A 122 -18.24 0.93 4.14
C SER A 122 -18.22 0.03 5.38
N SER A 123 -17.76 -1.21 5.22
CA SER A 123 -17.68 -2.21 6.29
C SER A 123 -16.33 -2.20 7.01
N LYS A 124 -15.34 -1.47 6.47
CA LYS A 124 -13.92 -1.51 6.86
C LYS A 124 -13.34 -2.93 6.85
N ARG A 125 -13.91 -3.82 6.05
CA ARG A 125 -13.47 -5.21 6.00
C ARG A 125 -12.28 -5.35 5.06
N ILE A 126 -11.18 -5.86 5.60
CA ILE A 126 -9.99 -6.20 4.82
C ILE A 126 -9.97 -7.72 4.60
N ARG A 127 -9.61 -8.14 3.38
CA ARG A 127 -9.42 -9.54 3.00
C ARG A 127 -8.10 -9.68 2.26
N GLU A 128 -7.34 -10.73 2.57
CA GLU A 128 -6.25 -11.19 1.71
C GLU A 128 -6.88 -11.91 0.51
N GLU A 129 -6.47 -11.53 -0.69
CA GLU A 129 -6.95 -12.14 -1.93
C GLU A 129 -5.98 -13.21 -2.40
N ALA A 130 -6.48 -14.16 -3.19
CA ALA A 130 -5.60 -15.15 -3.80
C ALA A 130 -4.64 -14.48 -4.79
N SER A 131 -3.35 -14.78 -4.70
CA SER A 131 -2.34 -14.37 -5.67
C SER A 131 -1.35 -15.50 -5.95
N ALA A 132 -0.82 -15.52 -7.15
CA ALA A 132 0.35 -16.30 -7.51
C ALA A 132 1.60 -15.46 -7.20
N GLY A 133 2.34 -15.87 -6.17
CA GLY A 133 3.60 -15.23 -5.80
C GLY A 133 3.45 -13.78 -5.29
N ILE A 134 4.53 -13.02 -5.47
CA ILE A 134 4.63 -11.61 -5.09
C ILE A 134 3.82 -10.78 -6.07
N VAL A 135 2.99 -9.89 -5.54
CA VAL A 135 2.11 -9.02 -6.30
C VAL A 135 2.77 -7.66 -6.51
N ILE A 136 2.78 -7.20 -7.76
CA ILE A 136 3.24 -5.88 -8.17
C ILE A 136 2.10 -5.20 -8.94
N ASP A 137 1.91 -3.92 -8.65
CA ASP A 137 0.94 -3.02 -9.31
C ASP A 137 -0.48 -3.60 -9.47
N PRO A 138 -1.22 -3.85 -8.37
CA PRO A 138 -2.57 -4.39 -8.47
C PRO A 138 -3.55 -3.34 -9.00
N GLN A 139 -4.28 -3.71 -10.04
CA GLN A 139 -5.31 -2.90 -10.70
C GLN A 139 -6.68 -3.52 -10.47
N LEU A 140 -7.52 -2.85 -9.68
CA LEU A 140 -8.88 -3.29 -9.40
C LEU A 140 -9.78 -2.97 -10.60
N ALA A 141 -10.53 -3.95 -11.08
CA ALA A 141 -11.49 -3.74 -12.15
C ALA A 141 -12.55 -2.68 -11.76
N PRO A 142 -13.08 -1.89 -12.71
CA PRO A 142 -14.07 -0.85 -12.42
C PRO A 142 -15.34 -1.36 -11.72
N ASP A 143 -15.67 -2.64 -11.84
CA ASP A 143 -16.81 -3.28 -11.19
C ASP A 143 -16.49 -3.88 -9.81
N GLY A 144 -15.24 -3.79 -9.36
CA GLY A 144 -14.74 -4.28 -8.07
C GLY A 144 -14.61 -5.79 -7.95
N LYS A 145 -14.74 -6.57 -9.04
CA LYS A 145 -14.85 -8.05 -8.95
C LYS A 145 -13.57 -8.82 -9.22
N SER A 146 -12.59 -8.20 -9.87
CA SER A 146 -11.35 -8.87 -10.22
C SER A 146 -10.19 -7.91 -10.13
N ILE A 147 -9.01 -8.44 -9.82
CA ILE A 147 -7.78 -7.66 -9.67
C ILE A 147 -6.75 -8.23 -10.66
N ALA A 148 -6.31 -7.38 -11.59
CA ALA A 148 -5.15 -7.70 -12.42
C ALA A 148 -3.88 -7.28 -11.69
N TYR A 149 -2.81 -8.05 -11.82
CA TYR A 149 -1.51 -7.70 -11.26
C TYR A 149 -0.40 -8.44 -12.00
N ILE A 150 0.83 -7.99 -11.83
CA ILE A 150 2.02 -8.64 -12.40
C ILE A 150 2.89 -9.27 -11.30
N THR A 151 3.71 -10.27 -11.67
CA THR A 151 4.70 -10.88 -10.78
C THR A 151 6.12 -10.41 -11.12
N PRO A 152 7.13 -10.68 -10.28
CA PRO A 152 8.54 -10.37 -10.60
C PRO A 152 9.04 -11.00 -11.91
N GLU A 153 8.41 -12.09 -12.34
CA GLU A 153 8.68 -12.79 -13.61
C GLU A 153 7.94 -12.16 -14.81
N ALA A 154 7.32 -10.99 -14.62
CA ALA A 154 6.56 -10.24 -15.63
C ALA A 154 5.35 -10.98 -16.23
N GLU A 155 4.84 -11.99 -15.51
CA GLU A 155 3.56 -12.61 -15.85
C GLU A 155 2.40 -11.71 -15.43
N LEU A 156 1.38 -11.60 -16.28
CA LEU A 156 0.12 -10.92 -15.96
C LEU A 156 -0.89 -11.94 -15.45
N HIS A 157 -1.41 -11.69 -14.25
CA HIS A 157 -2.37 -12.54 -13.56
C HIS A 157 -3.69 -11.81 -13.28
N LEU A 158 -4.75 -12.58 -13.10
CA LEU A 158 -6.07 -12.11 -12.69
C LEU A 158 -6.52 -12.89 -11.45
N SER A 159 -6.70 -12.20 -10.33
CA SER A 159 -7.36 -12.73 -9.14
C SER A 159 -8.85 -12.43 -9.20
N ARG A 160 -9.68 -13.46 -9.00
CA ARG A 160 -11.13 -13.34 -8.96
C ARG A 160 -11.74 -14.50 -8.16
N GLU A 161 -12.62 -14.18 -7.22
CA GLU A 161 -13.41 -15.18 -6.47
C GLU A 161 -12.52 -16.26 -5.82
N GLY A 162 -11.38 -15.85 -5.24
CA GLY A 162 -10.42 -16.75 -4.59
C GLY A 162 -9.61 -17.64 -5.55
N LYS A 163 -9.69 -17.39 -6.86
CA LYS A 163 -8.93 -18.11 -7.89
C LYS A 163 -7.99 -17.15 -8.61
N VAL A 164 -6.87 -17.69 -9.04
CA VAL A 164 -5.88 -16.98 -9.86
C VAL A 164 -5.84 -17.59 -11.25
N LYS A 165 -5.84 -16.75 -12.27
CA LYS A 165 -5.67 -17.13 -13.67
C LYS A 165 -4.50 -16.36 -14.27
N VAL A 166 -3.57 -17.06 -14.92
CA VAL A 166 -2.56 -16.44 -15.77
C VAL A 166 -3.24 -15.92 -17.05
N LEU A 167 -3.04 -14.64 -17.35
CA LEU A 167 -3.54 -14.01 -18.58
C LEU A 167 -2.46 -14.00 -19.67
N CYS A 168 -1.23 -13.63 -19.30
CA CYS A 168 -0.09 -13.57 -20.21
C CYS A 168 1.17 -14.04 -19.48
N THR A 169 1.97 -14.87 -20.17
CA THR A 169 3.32 -15.24 -19.75
C THR A 169 4.27 -14.74 -20.84
N PRO A 170 5.35 -14.01 -20.50
CA PRO A 170 6.37 -13.61 -21.46
C PRO A 170 6.88 -14.80 -22.29
N GLU A 171 6.99 -14.60 -23.61
CA GLU A 171 7.47 -15.63 -24.52
C GLU A 171 8.98 -15.87 -24.38
N ASN A 172 9.73 -14.86 -23.91
CA ASN A 172 11.15 -14.92 -23.59
C ASN A 172 11.53 -13.82 -22.56
N PRO A 173 12.77 -13.83 -22.02
CA PRO A 173 13.19 -12.92 -20.94
C PRO A 173 13.19 -11.42 -21.25
N ASP A 174 13.15 -11.04 -22.53
CA ASP A 174 13.20 -9.63 -22.96
C ASP A 174 11.81 -9.03 -23.21
N ILE A 175 10.74 -9.82 -23.03
CA ILE A 175 9.35 -9.39 -23.19
C ILE A 175 8.73 -9.19 -21.81
N PHE A 176 8.03 -8.06 -21.64
CA PHE A 176 7.36 -7.72 -20.40
C PHE A 176 5.95 -7.22 -20.70
N TYR A 177 4.99 -7.63 -19.87
CA TYR A 177 3.59 -7.20 -19.96
C TYR A 177 3.22 -6.37 -18.73
N GLY A 178 2.51 -5.25 -18.93
CA GLY A 178 2.00 -4.43 -17.84
C GLY A 178 3.06 -3.67 -17.03
N THR A 179 4.33 -3.71 -17.44
CA THR A 179 5.41 -2.90 -16.87
C THR A 179 5.73 -1.72 -17.78
N ALA A 180 6.01 -0.56 -17.18
CA ALA A 180 6.69 0.51 -17.91
C ALA A 180 8.13 0.05 -18.24
N GLU A 181 8.63 0.45 -19.40
CA GLU A 181 10.07 0.36 -19.68
C GLU A 181 10.83 1.41 -18.84
N PHE A 182 12.14 1.23 -18.68
CA PHE A 182 12.96 1.98 -17.74
C PHE A 182 12.83 3.51 -17.90
N VAL A 183 12.91 4.03 -19.12
CA VAL A 183 12.82 5.47 -19.40
C VAL A 183 11.44 6.01 -19.00
N ALA A 184 10.36 5.33 -19.39
CA ALA A 184 8.99 5.64 -18.98
C ALA A 184 8.75 5.54 -17.46
N SER A 185 9.65 4.88 -16.70
CA SER A 185 9.57 4.82 -15.24
C SER A 185 10.39 5.90 -14.52
N GLU A 186 11.35 6.53 -15.20
CA GLU A 186 12.25 7.55 -14.63
C GLU A 186 11.87 9.00 -14.98
N GLU A 187 11.12 9.24 -16.06
CA GLU A 187 10.62 10.57 -16.47
C GLU A 187 9.30 10.97 -15.79
#